data_AF-A8B731-F1
#
_entry.id   AF-A8B731-F1
#
_cell.length_a   1.000
_cell.length_b   1.000
_cell.length_c   1.000
_cell.angle_alpha   90.00
_cell.angle_beta   90.00
_cell.angle_gamma   90.00
#
_symmetry.space_group_name_H-M   'P 1'
#
loop_
_entity.id
_entity.type
_entity.pdbx_description
1 polymer ?
#
loop_
_entity_poly.entity_id
_entity_poly.type
_entity_poly.pdbx_seq_one_letter_code
_entity_poly.pdbx_strand_id
1 'polypeptide(L)'
;MQHLGGVVQNIYSCRTMINNWVEERAYRDEVLAKYLDTASRGDLKSVQVIKQLENILKPVELAEGKVLFPNDRVMIINHNTKPFMLACDPRYAVKEYDRGSRVSFTSDIAPIRRSVFTVTRAQDSAVSDQGILKYGKRLKYLFKDEELANYETKMSTMSANNMIGEDAPVRYGERVYITCNQDMIDESDRYKGCGQVVLGCVRTANTSTIHTVIGDINCLHKDAEFVIEPYHTSVRLEMEGHPVLVDQPVVIRHCSTGHCIGTGDTFKPSPTDLEKPEVLCQCKSVLNQYKREDVPNLCTITMGHDEIAD
;
A
#
# COMPACT_ATOMS: atom_id res chain seq x y z
N MET A 1 8.71 -62.52 16.93
CA MET A 1 8.92 -61.07 17.14
C MET A 1 7.89 -60.60 18.15
N GLN A 2 8.27 -60.42 19.41
CA GLN A 2 7.38 -59.95 20.47
C GLN A 2 7.40 -58.41 20.48
N HIS A 3 6.23 -57.79 20.39
CA HIS A 3 6.06 -56.35 20.66
C HIS A 3 6.37 -56.09 22.14
N LEU A 4 7.45 -55.36 22.42
CA LEU A 4 7.67 -54.73 23.71
C LEU A 4 6.58 -53.68 23.91
N GLY A 5 5.61 -53.97 24.77
CA GLY A 5 4.58 -53.03 25.19
C GLY A 5 5.22 -51.84 25.89
N GLY A 6 5.17 -50.67 25.25
CA GLY A 6 5.64 -49.43 25.84
C GLY A 6 4.81 -49.10 27.07
N VAL A 7 5.47 -48.95 28.22
CA VAL A 7 4.85 -48.44 29.45
C VAL A 7 4.44 -46.99 29.17
N VAL A 8 3.14 -46.73 29.05
CA VAL A 8 2.62 -45.37 29.05
C VAL A 8 2.79 -44.83 30.47
N GLN A 9 3.81 -44.01 30.69
CA GLN A 9 3.96 -43.31 31.96
C GLN A 9 2.81 -42.33 32.12
N ASN A 10 2.06 -42.46 33.21
CA ASN A 10 1.04 -41.49 33.60
C ASN A 10 1.72 -40.14 33.86
N ILE A 11 1.34 -39.12 33.10
CA ILE A 11 1.81 -37.75 33.29
C ILE A 11 0.92 -37.11 34.37
N TYR A 12 1.51 -36.79 35.51
CA TYR A 12 0.82 -36.15 36.64
C TYR A 12 1.07 -34.64 36.64
N SER A 13 0.13 -33.87 37.20
CA SER A 13 0.33 -32.44 37.42
C SER A 13 1.44 -32.19 38.44
N CYS A 14 2.20 -31.10 38.30
CA CYS A 14 3.18 -30.66 39.29
C CYS A 14 2.57 -30.43 40.70
N ARG A 15 1.23 -30.31 40.78
CA ARG A 15 0.48 -30.22 42.05
C ARG A 15 0.42 -31.56 42.79
N THR A 16 0.49 -32.67 42.07
CA THR A 16 0.36 -34.03 42.64
C THR A 16 1.64 -34.49 43.33
N MET A 17 2.75 -33.75 43.17
CA MET A 17 4.04 -34.03 43.82
C MET A 17 4.58 -35.45 43.58
N ILE A 18 4.38 -35.97 42.37
CA ILE A 18 4.86 -37.29 41.93
C ILE A 18 5.98 -37.08 40.91
N ASN A 19 6.95 -38.00 40.86
CA ASN A 19 8.12 -37.96 39.96
C ASN A 19 8.96 -36.68 40.18
N ASN A 20 9.35 -36.02 39.09
CA ASN A 20 10.27 -34.90 39.08
C ASN A 20 9.59 -33.53 39.33
N TRP A 21 8.57 -33.52 40.19
CA TRP A 21 7.72 -32.35 40.40
C TRP A 21 8.48 -31.13 40.96
N VAL A 22 9.57 -31.35 41.69
CA VAL A 22 10.40 -30.28 42.27
C VAL A 22 11.09 -29.51 41.16
N GLU A 23 11.73 -30.20 40.21
CA GLU A 23 12.40 -29.56 39.08
C GLU A 23 11.40 -28.89 38.14
N GLU A 24 10.26 -29.54 37.85
CA GLU A 24 9.20 -28.93 37.04
C GLU A 24 8.64 -27.65 37.68
N ARG A 25 8.48 -27.63 39.01
CA ARG A 25 8.00 -26.45 39.73
C ARG A 25 9.04 -25.34 39.74
N ALA A 26 10.30 -25.64 40.04
CA ALA A 26 11.39 -24.65 40.01
C ALA A 26 11.52 -24.02 38.61
N TYR A 27 11.44 -24.84 37.55
CA TYR A 27 11.43 -24.35 36.18
C TYR A 27 10.25 -23.42 35.89
N ARG A 28 9.02 -23.78 36.32
CA ARG A 28 7.84 -22.91 36.17
C ARG A 28 7.99 -21.59 36.91
N ASP A 29 8.51 -21.62 38.13
CA ASP A 29 8.72 -20.42 38.94
C ASP A 29 9.78 -19.51 38.28
N GLU A 30 10.84 -20.07 37.68
CA GLU A 30 11.84 -19.32 36.91
C GLU A 30 11.24 -18.69 35.65
N VAL A 31 10.44 -19.44 34.88
CA VAL A 31 9.75 -18.93 33.68
C VAL A 31 8.77 -17.81 34.06
N LEU A 32 8.03 -17.96 35.16
CA LEU A 32 7.11 -16.95 35.66
C LEU A 32 7.86 -15.69 36.14
N ALA A 33 8.98 -15.86 36.86
CA ALA A 33 9.81 -14.74 37.29
C ALA A 33 10.36 -13.96 36.08
N LYS A 34 10.86 -14.65 35.04
CA LYS A 34 11.30 -14.02 33.79
C LYS A 34 10.17 -13.30 33.06
N TYR A 35 8.97 -13.89 33.06
CA TYR A 35 7.79 -13.26 32.47
C TYR A 35 7.41 -11.98 33.23
N LEU A 36 7.34 -12.03 34.56
CA LEU A 36 6.99 -10.87 35.40
C LEU A 36 8.05 -9.76 35.31
N ASP A 37 9.33 -10.12 35.26
CA ASP A 37 10.42 -9.16 35.05
C ASP A 37 10.29 -8.47 33.68
N THR A 38 10.06 -9.24 32.61
CA THR A 38 9.81 -8.71 31.25
C THR A 38 8.53 -7.86 31.19
N ALA A 39 7.48 -8.26 31.92
CA ALA A 39 6.24 -7.49 32.05
C ALA A 39 6.46 -6.15 32.77
N SER A 40 7.23 -6.15 33.85
CA SER A 40 7.55 -4.93 34.61
C SER A 40 8.36 -3.92 33.81
N ARG A 41 9.19 -4.40 32.87
CA ARG A 41 9.93 -3.57 31.91
C ARG A 41 9.06 -3.05 30.75
N GLY A 42 7.86 -3.63 30.54
CA GLY A 42 7.00 -3.31 29.41
C GLY A 42 7.44 -3.94 28.07
N ASP A 43 8.43 -4.85 28.10
CA ASP A 43 9.02 -5.49 26.92
C ASP A 43 8.27 -6.76 26.47
N LEU A 44 7.05 -6.95 26.96
CA LEU A 44 6.22 -8.06 26.51
C LEU A 44 5.84 -7.87 25.05
N LYS A 45 6.13 -8.88 24.22
CA LYS A 45 5.75 -8.92 22.80
C LYS A 45 4.25 -8.68 22.60
N SER A 46 3.40 -9.14 23.51
CA SER A 46 1.95 -8.90 23.44
C SER A 46 1.62 -7.40 23.54
N VAL A 47 2.29 -6.65 24.41
CA VAL A 47 2.10 -5.20 24.55
C VAL A 47 2.57 -4.47 23.29
N GLN A 48 3.70 -4.88 22.72
CA GLN A 48 4.19 -4.33 21.45
C GLN A 48 3.21 -4.58 20.30
N VAL A 49 2.68 -5.81 20.17
CA VAL A 49 1.69 -6.15 19.15
C VAL A 49 0.41 -5.34 19.32
N ILE A 50 -0.09 -5.19 20.55
CA ILE A 50 -1.28 -4.37 20.84
C ILE A 50 -1.04 -2.92 20.42
N LYS A 51 0.11 -2.34 20.80
CA LYS A 51 0.46 -0.97 20.43
C LYS A 51 0.54 -0.78 18.91
N GLN A 52 1.12 -1.74 18.20
CA GLN A 52 1.18 -1.69 16.74
C GLN A 52 -0.22 -1.84 16.11
N LEU A 53 -1.09 -2.69 16.66
CA LEU A 53 -2.49 -2.82 16.24
C LEU A 53 -3.26 -1.51 16.44
N GLU A 54 -3.11 -0.89 17.61
CA GLU A 54 -3.70 0.42 17.91
C GLU A 54 -3.23 1.49 16.92
N ASN A 55 -1.95 1.50 16.55
CA ASN A 55 -1.42 2.40 15.53
C ASN A 55 -2.07 2.17 14.16
N ILE A 56 -2.06 0.95 13.63
CA ILE A 56 -2.57 0.70 12.26
C ILE A 56 -4.09 0.87 12.13
N LEU A 57 -4.85 0.64 13.23
CA LEU A 57 -6.31 0.73 13.26
C LEU A 57 -6.83 2.11 13.68
N LYS A 58 -5.94 3.06 14.01
CA LYS A 58 -6.36 4.40 14.41
C LYS A 58 -7.10 5.09 13.25
N PRO A 59 -8.28 5.68 13.51
CA PRO A 59 -9.04 6.39 12.48
C PRO A 59 -8.27 7.63 12.00
N VAL A 60 -8.48 8.00 10.74
CA VAL A 60 -7.88 9.14 10.07
C VAL A 60 -8.97 9.95 9.39
N GLU A 61 -8.94 11.25 9.57
CA GLU A 61 -9.83 12.16 8.83
C GLU A 61 -9.34 12.31 7.40
N LEU A 62 -10.28 12.14 6.46
CA LEU A 62 -10.07 12.39 5.05
C LEU A 62 -10.57 13.80 4.71
N ALA A 63 -9.83 14.50 3.86
CA ALA A 63 -10.29 15.76 3.29
C ALA A 63 -11.36 15.50 2.23
N GLU A 64 -12.27 16.46 2.05
CA GLU A 64 -13.21 16.44 0.94
C GLU A 64 -12.55 16.95 -0.34
N GLY A 65 -12.92 16.34 -1.47
CA GLY A 65 -12.43 16.76 -2.77
C GLY A 65 -13.08 15.99 -3.91
N LYS A 66 -13.16 16.65 -5.08
CA LYS A 66 -13.65 16.04 -6.33
C LYS A 66 -12.51 15.71 -7.30
N VAL A 67 -11.36 16.33 -7.10
CA VAL A 67 -10.18 16.22 -7.96
C VAL A 67 -9.02 15.82 -7.07
N LEU A 68 -8.20 14.89 -7.55
CA LEU A 68 -7.03 14.41 -6.82
C LEU A 68 -5.88 15.42 -6.94
N PHE A 69 -5.44 15.98 -5.82
CA PHE A 69 -4.21 16.77 -5.72
C PHE A 69 -3.10 15.96 -5.03
N PRO A 70 -1.82 16.36 -5.23
CA PRO A 70 -0.72 15.78 -4.49
C PRO A 70 -0.89 15.94 -2.98
N ASN A 71 -0.44 14.94 -2.22
CA ASN A 71 -0.52 14.90 -0.74
C ASN A 71 -1.92 14.76 -0.15
N ASP A 72 -2.96 14.73 -0.98
CA ASP A 72 -4.29 14.43 -0.53
C ASP A 72 -4.37 13.03 0.09
N ARG A 73 -5.10 12.93 1.20
CA ARG A 73 -5.37 11.67 1.88
C ARG A 73 -6.52 10.97 1.18
N VAL A 74 -6.25 9.79 0.65
CA VAL A 74 -7.21 9.01 -0.13
C VAL A 74 -7.25 7.56 0.31
N MET A 75 -8.39 6.91 0.09
CA MET A 75 -8.52 5.46 0.11
C MET A 75 -8.59 4.93 -1.31
N ILE A 76 -8.13 3.70 -1.50
CA ILE A 76 -8.24 2.99 -2.78
C ILE A 76 -9.19 1.82 -2.57
N ILE A 77 -10.31 1.82 -3.29
CA ILE A 77 -11.34 0.79 -3.18
C ILE A 77 -11.36 0.00 -4.48
N ASN A 78 -11.13 -1.31 -4.41
CA ASN A 78 -11.29 -2.25 -5.51
C ASN A 78 -12.75 -2.73 -5.56
N HIS A 79 -13.39 -2.60 -6.72
CA HIS A 79 -14.79 -2.97 -6.94
C HIS A 79 -14.87 -4.29 -7.68
N ASN A 80 -14.60 -5.40 -6.97
CA ASN A 80 -14.83 -6.73 -7.50
C ASN A 80 -16.27 -7.21 -7.19
N THR A 81 -16.48 -8.50 -6.92
CA THR A 81 -17.77 -9.05 -6.49
C THR A 81 -18.36 -8.34 -5.26
N LYS A 82 -17.48 -7.79 -4.42
CA LYS A 82 -17.80 -6.87 -3.34
C LYS A 82 -16.68 -5.82 -3.24
N PRO A 83 -16.95 -4.64 -2.67
CA PRO A 83 -15.92 -3.63 -2.54
C PRO A 83 -14.90 -4.07 -1.48
N PHE A 84 -13.61 -3.88 -1.80
CA PHE A 84 -12.51 -4.09 -0.87
C PHE A 84 -11.61 -2.86 -0.84
N MET A 85 -11.22 -2.43 0.34
CA MET A 85 -10.30 -1.32 0.52
C MET A 85 -8.86 -1.83 0.58
N LEU A 86 -7.95 -1.16 -0.13
CA LEU A 86 -6.51 -1.42 -0.05
C LEU A 86 -6.02 -1.08 1.36
N ALA A 87 -5.26 -1.99 1.96
CA ALA A 87 -4.64 -1.80 3.26
C ALA A 87 -3.21 -2.35 3.23
N CYS A 88 -2.35 -1.80 4.06
CA CYS A 88 -1.00 -2.30 4.25
C CYS A 88 -0.76 -2.68 5.71
N ASP A 89 0.12 -3.65 5.98
CA ASP A 89 0.47 -3.97 7.35
C ASP A 89 2.01 -4.04 7.48
N PRO A 90 2.64 -3.04 8.11
CA PRO A 90 4.10 -2.98 8.21
C PRO A 90 4.68 -4.10 9.10
N ARG A 91 3.85 -4.79 9.89
CA ARG A 91 4.28 -5.88 10.78
C ARG A 91 4.64 -7.14 9.99
N TYR A 92 3.98 -7.36 8.86
CA TYR A 92 4.10 -8.60 8.09
C TYR A 92 5.05 -8.48 6.91
N ALA A 93 6.28 -8.94 7.09
CA ALA A 93 7.25 -9.10 6.01
C ALA A 93 6.76 -10.04 4.91
N VAL A 94 7.10 -9.69 3.68
CA VAL A 94 7.09 -10.63 2.57
C VAL A 94 8.38 -11.45 2.64
N LYS A 95 8.27 -12.78 2.63
CA LYS A 95 9.45 -13.66 2.80
C LYS A 95 10.42 -13.52 1.63
N GLU A 96 9.87 -13.26 0.46
CA GLU A 96 10.57 -13.15 -0.81
C GLU A 96 11.23 -11.76 -0.96
N TYR A 97 10.81 -10.76 -0.19
CA TYR A 97 11.38 -9.42 -0.18
C TYR A 97 11.38 -8.85 1.25
N ASP A 98 12.50 -9.07 1.94
CA ASP A 98 12.73 -8.75 3.36
C ASP A 98 12.67 -7.26 3.70
N ARG A 99 12.81 -6.37 2.72
CA ARG A 99 12.65 -4.92 2.90
C ARG A 99 11.21 -4.44 2.75
N GLY A 100 10.31 -5.31 2.29
CA GLY A 100 8.91 -4.99 2.08
C GLY A 100 7.98 -5.64 3.09
N SER A 101 6.84 -4.98 3.28
CA SER A 101 5.72 -5.51 4.05
C SER A 101 4.50 -5.71 3.16
N ARG A 102 3.62 -6.61 3.58
CA ARG A 102 2.51 -7.09 2.75
C ARG A 102 1.43 -6.03 2.59
N VAL A 103 0.78 -6.07 1.42
CA VAL A 103 -0.38 -5.26 1.07
C VAL A 103 -1.55 -6.19 0.77
N SER A 104 -2.71 -5.80 1.23
CA SER A 104 -3.93 -6.60 1.22
C SER A 104 -5.14 -5.73 0.90
N PHE A 105 -6.27 -6.40 0.75
CA PHE A 105 -7.59 -5.88 0.53
C PHE A 105 -8.47 -6.35 1.68
N THR A 106 -9.09 -5.41 2.40
CA THR A 106 -10.04 -5.68 3.48
C THR A 106 -11.47 -5.35 3.04
N SER A 107 -12.45 -6.10 3.52
CA SER A 107 -13.86 -5.76 3.33
C SER A 107 -14.38 -4.75 4.34
N ASP A 108 -13.58 -4.40 5.35
CA ASP A 108 -13.94 -3.41 6.36
C ASP A 108 -13.51 -2.02 5.90
N ILE A 109 -14.39 -1.34 5.18
CA ILE A 109 -14.09 -0.05 4.56
C ILE A 109 -14.24 1.04 5.62
N ALA A 110 -13.10 1.56 6.07
CA ALA A 110 -13.03 2.66 7.01
C ALA A 110 -11.73 3.44 6.80
N PRO A 111 -11.73 4.77 7.02
CA PRO A 111 -10.52 5.57 6.91
C PRO A 111 -9.66 5.35 8.16
N ILE A 112 -8.75 4.39 8.08
CA ILE A 112 -7.80 4.06 9.14
C ILE A 112 -6.37 4.27 8.63
N ARG A 113 -5.42 4.50 9.54
CA ARG A 113 -4.02 4.84 9.20
C ARG A 113 -3.41 3.95 8.11
N ARG A 114 -3.70 2.65 8.15
CA ARG A 114 -3.15 1.68 7.20
C ARG A 114 -3.82 1.58 5.83
N SER A 115 -4.98 2.21 5.65
CA SER A 115 -5.74 2.24 4.40
C SER A 115 -5.79 3.61 3.76
N VAL A 116 -5.25 4.61 4.43
CA VAL A 116 -5.09 5.96 3.91
C VAL A 116 -3.71 6.12 3.28
N PHE A 117 -3.72 6.54 2.03
CA PHE A 117 -2.54 6.80 1.23
C PHE A 117 -2.51 8.26 0.79
N THR A 118 -1.34 8.72 0.37
CA THR A 118 -1.20 9.97 -0.38
C THR A 118 -0.63 9.69 -1.75
N VAL A 119 -1.07 10.42 -2.75
CA VAL A 119 -0.54 10.28 -4.12
C VAL A 119 0.38 11.46 -4.38
N THR A 120 1.61 11.17 -4.82
CA THR A 120 2.61 12.19 -5.17
C THR A 120 3.16 11.91 -6.54
N ARG A 121 3.52 12.93 -7.31
CA ARG A 121 4.13 12.72 -8.63
C ARG A 121 5.49 12.08 -8.52
N ALA A 122 5.77 11.11 -9.37
CA ALA A 122 7.11 10.58 -9.51
C ALA A 122 8.00 11.63 -10.20
N GLN A 123 9.12 11.99 -9.58
CA GLN A 123 10.09 12.87 -10.22
C GLN A 123 10.82 12.08 -11.30
N ASP A 124 10.82 12.62 -12.53
CA ASP A 124 11.65 12.08 -13.60
C ASP A 124 13.13 12.42 -13.33
N SER A 125 13.85 11.56 -12.60
CA SER A 125 15.30 11.68 -12.43
C SER A 125 16.04 11.73 -13.77
N ALA A 126 15.43 11.18 -14.83
CA ALA A 126 15.98 11.10 -16.18
C ALA A 126 16.12 12.44 -16.92
N VAL A 127 15.62 13.57 -16.38
CA VAL A 127 15.90 14.89 -16.99
C VAL A 127 17.33 15.36 -16.65
N SER A 128 17.95 14.83 -15.59
CA SER A 128 19.25 15.32 -15.11
C SER A 128 20.47 14.75 -15.84
N ASP A 129 20.43 13.52 -16.37
CA ASP A 129 21.67 12.84 -16.78
C ASP A 129 22.10 13.00 -18.24
N GLN A 130 21.21 13.41 -19.15
CA GLN A 130 21.57 13.50 -20.58
C GLN A 130 21.07 14.75 -21.31
N GLY A 131 20.19 15.57 -20.72
CA GLY A 131 19.60 16.72 -21.42
C GLY A 131 18.81 16.36 -22.69
N ILE A 132 18.59 15.06 -22.96
CA ILE A 132 17.85 14.58 -24.13
C ILE A 132 16.36 14.59 -23.79
N LEU A 133 15.64 15.48 -24.46
CA LEU A 133 14.18 15.53 -24.44
C LEU A 133 13.60 14.29 -25.12
N LYS A 134 12.81 13.52 -24.37
CA LYS A 134 12.09 12.37 -24.92
C LYS A 134 10.74 12.84 -25.48
N TYR A 135 10.32 12.24 -26.59
CA TYR A 135 9.00 12.48 -27.18
C TYR A 135 7.90 12.20 -26.15
N GLY A 136 6.90 13.09 -26.05
CA GLY A 136 5.83 13.02 -25.06
C GLY A 136 6.12 13.73 -23.72
N LYS A 137 7.35 14.24 -23.49
CA LYS A 137 7.62 15.08 -22.32
C LYS A 137 7.07 16.50 -22.51
N ARG A 138 6.29 16.98 -21.53
CA ARG A 138 5.80 18.37 -21.50
C ARG A 138 6.95 19.31 -21.11
N LEU A 139 7.24 20.25 -21.98
CA LEU A 139 8.26 21.28 -21.78
C LEU A 139 7.69 22.40 -20.91
N LYS A 140 8.39 22.76 -19.83
CA LYS A 140 8.17 24.03 -19.14
C LYS A 140 8.94 25.11 -19.90
N TYR A 141 8.25 25.87 -20.74
CA TYR A 141 8.83 27.06 -21.36
C TYR A 141 8.95 28.14 -20.30
N LEU A 142 10.17 28.43 -19.86
CA LEU A 142 10.50 29.65 -19.14
C LEU A 142 10.78 30.71 -20.20
N PHE A 143 9.79 31.54 -20.49
CA PHE A 143 10.01 32.75 -21.28
C PHE A 143 10.99 33.64 -20.52
N LYS A 144 11.97 34.20 -21.21
CA LYS A 144 12.77 35.29 -20.65
C LYS A 144 11.87 36.52 -20.55
N ASP A 145 12.10 37.37 -19.55
CA ASP A 145 11.28 38.57 -19.30
C ASP A 145 11.15 39.48 -20.54
N GLU A 146 12.16 39.46 -21.42
CA GLU A 146 12.16 40.19 -22.70
C GLU A 146 11.17 39.63 -23.75
N GLU A 147 10.82 38.34 -23.69
CA GLU A 147 9.90 37.67 -24.63
C GLU A 147 8.44 37.81 -24.18
N LEU A 148 8.18 37.90 -22.88
CA LEU A 148 6.84 38.10 -22.31
C LEU A 148 6.21 39.43 -22.77
N ALA A 149 7.01 40.49 -22.89
CA ALA A 149 6.53 41.81 -23.31
C ALA A 149 5.95 41.85 -24.74
N ASN A 150 6.32 40.90 -25.60
CA ASN A 150 5.87 40.86 -27.00
C ASN A 150 4.62 39.99 -27.24
N TYR A 151 4.20 39.19 -26.26
CA TYR A 151 3.16 38.15 -26.45
C TYR A 151 1.92 38.30 -25.56
N GLU A 152 1.81 39.35 -24.74
CA GLU A 152 0.67 39.59 -23.83
C GLU A 152 -0.71 39.58 -24.50
N THR A 153 -0.80 39.75 -25.83
CA THR A 153 -2.09 39.80 -26.55
C THR A 153 -2.59 38.47 -27.12
N LYS A 154 -1.86 37.34 -27.02
CA LYS A 154 -2.29 36.07 -27.67
C LYS A 154 -2.51 34.86 -26.75
N MET A 155 -2.22 34.95 -25.46
CA MET A 155 -2.21 33.78 -24.55
C MET A 155 -3.43 33.67 -23.60
N SER A 156 -4.56 34.31 -23.93
CA SER A 156 -5.77 34.27 -23.10
C SER A 156 -6.59 32.97 -23.20
N THR A 157 -6.25 32.02 -24.08
CA THR A 157 -7.12 30.84 -24.37
C THR A 157 -6.49 29.47 -24.11
N MET A 158 -5.24 29.38 -23.61
CA MET A 158 -4.57 28.08 -23.40
C MET A 158 -4.25 27.72 -21.93
N SER A 159 -4.70 28.51 -20.95
CA SER A 159 -4.12 28.48 -19.59
C SER A 159 -4.68 27.43 -18.61
N ALA A 160 -5.69 26.62 -18.97
CA ALA A 160 -6.21 25.60 -18.05
C ALA A 160 -5.40 24.27 -18.09
N ASN A 161 -4.68 24.01 -19.19
CA ASN A 161 -3.96 22.73 -19.39
C ASN A 161 -2.49 22.75 -18.94
N ASN A 162 -1.97 23.91 -18.55
CA ASN A 162 -0.53 24.14 -18.33
C ASN A 162 -0.14 24.54 -16.91
N MET A 163 -1.01 24.38 -15.90
CA MET A 163 -0.55 24.47 -14.51
C MET A 163 0.43 23.32 -14.24
N ILE A 164 1.72 23.66 -14.26
CA ILE A 164 2.86 22.82 -13.88
C ILE A 164 3.40 23.43 -12.59
N GLY A 165 3.04 22.85 -11.45
CA GLY A 165 3.42 23.30 -10.11
C GLY A 165 2.99 22.29 -9.05
N GLU A 166 3.43 22.47 -7.80
CA GLU A 166 3.06 21.60 -6.67
C GLU A 166 1.53 21.60 -6.44
N ASP A 167 0.85 22.71 -6.76
CA ASP A 167 -0.60 22.87 -6.64
C ASP A 167 -1.40 22.36 -7.86
N ALA A 168 -0.76 21.70 -8.82
CA ALA A 168 -1.48 21.12 -9.96
C ALA A 168 -2.17 19.81 -9.54
N PRO A 169 -3.36 19.48 -10.07
CA PRO A 169 -4.02 18.19 -9.82
C PRO A 169 -3.28 17.05 -10.52
N VAL A 170 -3.24 15.87 -9.91
CA VAL A 170 -2.69 14.65 -10.51
C VAL A 170 -3.48 14.33 -11.78
N ARG A 171 -2.81 14.02 -12.88
CA ARG A 171 -3.45 13.77 -14.18
C ARG A 171 -3.36 12.31 -14.61
N TYR A 172 -4.34 11.85 -15.38
CA TYR A 172 -4.28 10.53 -16.01
C TYR A 172 -3.04 10.40 -16.89
N GLY A 173 -2.36 9.25 -16.82
CA GLY A 173 -1.12 9.01 -17.56
C GLY A 173 0.15 9.51 -16.87
N GLU A 174 0.05 10.33 -15.81
CA GLU A 174 1.22 10.74 -15.04
C GLU A 174 1.76 9.59 -14.18
N ARG A 175 3.08 9.56 -14.02
CA ARG A 175 3.74 8.65 -13.08
C ARG A 175 3.60 9.18 -11.66
N VAL A 176 3.20 8.30 -10.75
CA VAL A 176 2.94 8.64 -9.36
C VAL A 176 3.54 7.61 -8.41
N TYR A 177 3.82 8.05 -7.19
CA TYR A 177 4.04 7.21 -6.02
C TYR A 177 2.79 7.23 -5.16
N ILE A 178 2.40 6.06 -4.64
CA ILE A 178 1.32 5.92 -3.66
C ILE A 178 2.00 5.71 -2.31
N THR A 179 1.98 6.72 -1.47
CA THR A 179 2.72 6.79 -0.20
C THR A 179 1.83 6.39 0.96
N CYS A 180 2.37 5.65 1.91
CA CYS A 180 1.65 5.26 3.12
C CYS A 180 1.45 6.48 4.04
N ASN A 181 0.50 6.38 4.98
CA ASN A 181 0.34 7.38 6.03
C ASN A 181 1.63 7.52 6.87
N GLN A 182 2.21 8.71 6.94
CA GLN A 182 3.50 8.94 7.62
C GLN A 182 3.41 8.66 9.13
N ASP A 183 2.32 9.04 9.80
CA ASP A 183 2.16 8.78 11.24
C ASP A 183 2.20 7.27 11.55
N MET A 184 1.62 6.45 10.67
CA MET A 184 1.67 4.99 10.80
C MET A 184 3.11 4.48 10.72
N ILE A 185 3.89 5.04 9.79
CA ILE A 185 5.27 4.65 9.49
C ILE A 185 6.23 5.08 10.60
N ASP A 186 6.07 6.30 11.12
CA ASP A 186 6.91 6.86 12.20
C ASP A 186 6.76 6.06 13.51
N GLU A 187 5.55 5.53 13.76
CA GLU A 187 5.22 4.70 14.92
C GLU A 187 5.46 3.18 14.67
N SER A 188 5.90 2.79 13.46
CA SER A 188 6.16 1.39 13.12
C SER A 188 7.57 0.95 13.48
N ASP A 189 7.72 -0.15 14.21
CA ASP A 189 9.06 -0.67 14.59
C ASP A 189 9.95 -1.01 13.40
N ARG A 190 9.38 -1.29 12.22
CA ARG A 190 10.12 -1.68 11.03
C ARG A 190 10.60 -0.52 10.18
N TYR A 191 9.76 0.49 10.05
CA TYR A 191 10.00 1.62 9.14
C TYR A 191 10.28 2.93 9.88
N LYS A 192 10.38 2.89 11.21
CA LYS A 192 10.78 4.05 11.99
C LYS A 192 12.14 4.56 11.54
N GLY A 193 12.17 5.83 11.13
CA GLY A 193 13.37 6.50 10.62
C GLY A 193 13.67 6.19 9.15
N CYS A 194 12.89 5.35 8.48
CA CYS A 194 12.83 5.39 7.02
C CYS A 194 12.22 6.73 6.59
N GLY A 195 12.62 7.21 5.41
CA GLY A 195 11.99 8.39 4.82
C GLY A 195 10.59 8.06 4.32
N GLN A 196 10.40 8.13 3.01
CA GLN A 196 9.11 7.87 2.40
C GLN A 196 8.90 6.36 2.17
N VAL A 197 7.84 5.80 2.74
CA VAL A 197 7.42 4.41 2.49
C VAL A 197 6.26 4.40 1.50
N VAL A 198 6.48 3.71 0.38
CA VAL A 198 5.58 3.73 -0.78
C VAL A 198 5.13 2.33 -1.15
N LEU A 199 3.98 2.24 -1.81
CA LEU A 199 3.53 1.05 -2.50
C LEU A 199 4.51 0.72 -3.63
N GLY A 200 4.74 -0.56 -3.88
CA GLY A 200 5.53 -1.04 -5.00
C GLY A 200 5.19 -2.47 -5.39
N CYS A 201 5.73 -2.91 -6.51
CA CYS A 201 5.47 -4.22 -7.09
C CYS A 201 6.79 -4.89 -7.47
N VAL A 202 7.26 -5.78 -6.61
CA VAL A 202 8.59 -6.40 -6.75
C VAL A 202 8.48 -7.77 -7.40
N ARG A 203 9.33 -8.03 -8.39
CA ARG A 203 9.51 -9.37 -8.96
C ARG A 203 10.70 -10.05 -8.31
N THR A 204 10.47 -11.21 -7.72
CA THR A 204 11.51 -12.00 -7.05
C THR A 204 12.10 -13.01 -8.01
N ALA A 205 13.43 -13.14 -8.02
CA ALA A 205 14.19 -13.86 -9.06
C ALA A 205 13.75 -15.32 -9.28
N ASN A 206 13.19 -15.95 -8.26
CA ASN A 206 12.82 -17.37 -8.27
C ASN A 206 11.32 -17.63 -8.52
N THR A 207 10.52 -16.58 -8.73
CA THR A 207 9.07 -16.72 -8.89
C THR A 207 8.55 -15.84 -10.03
N SER A 208 7.65 -16.34 -10.84
CA SER A 208 6.90 -15.54 -11.82
C SER A 208 5.89 -14.58 -11.18
N THR A 209 5.70 -14.67 -9.87
CA THR A 209 4.75 -13.84 -9.12
C THR A 209 5.35 -12.48 -8.84
N ILE A 210 4.55 -11.44 -9.05
CA ILE A 210 4.89 -10.06 -8.66
C ILE A 210 4.17 -9.78 -7.35
N HIS A 211 4.95 -9.42 -6.33
CA HIS A 211 4.44 -9.16 -4.99
C HIS A 211 4.16 -7.66 -4.84
N THR A 212 2.92 -7.31 -4.48
CA THR A 212 2.60 -5.95 -4.06
C THR A 212 3.06 -5.76 -2.62
N VAL A 213 3.89 -4.75 -2.38
CA VAL A 213 4.52 -4.49 -1.08
C VAL A 213 4.48 -3.01 -0.75
N ILE A 214 4.61 -2.67 0.53
CA ILE A 214 5.10 -1.36 0.95
C ILE A 214 6.58 -1.45 1.30
N GLY A 215 7.37 -0.43 1.00
CA GLY A 215 8.79 -0.39 1.31
C GLY A 215 9.37 1.02 1.17
N ASP A 216 10.60 1.20 1.66
CA ASP A 216 11.34 2.45 1.47
C ASP A 216 11.49 2.74 -0.03
N ILE A 217 11.14 3.97 -0.44
CA ILE A 217 11.26 4.43 -1.83
C ILE A 217 12.68 4.24 -2.39
N ASN A 218 13.71 4.40 -1.54
CA ASN A 218 15.11 4.21 -1.90
C ASN A 218 15.48 2.76 -2.15
N CYS A 219 14.65 1.80 -1.73
CA CYS A 219 14.84 0.38 -1.99
C CYS A 219 14.01 -0.12 -3.17
N LEU A 220 12.85 0.50 -3.43
CA LEU A 220 11.93 0.10 -4.51
C LEU A 220 12.26 0.77 -5.85
N HIS A 221 12.75 2.00 -5.84
CA HIS A 221 13.07 2.77 -7.06
C HIS A 221 11.92 2.74 -8.09
N LYS A 222 12.18 2.20 -9.29
CA LYS A 222 11.22 2.11 -10.40
C LYS A 222 10.05 1.16 -10.12
N ASP A 223 10.22 0.22 -9.19
CA ASP A 223 9.16 -0.70 -8.79
C ASP A 223 8.12 -0.04 -7.87
N ALA A 224 8.31 1.24 -7.52
CA ALA A 224 7.32 2.06 -6.82
C ALA A 224 6.47 2.94 -7.75
N GLU A 225 6.78 3.00 -9.05
CA GLU A 225 6.10 3.91 -9.97
C GLU A 225 4.79 3.31 -10.49
N PHE A 226 3.68 4.03 -10.37
CA PHE A 226 2.38 3.68 -10.91
C PHE A 226 1.85 4.76 -11.88
N VAL A 227 0.90 4.38 -12.71
CA VAL A 227 0.08 5.29 -13.52
C VAL A 227 -1.38 5.03 -13.20
N ILE A 228 -2.14 6.11 -13.04
CA ILE A 228 -3.60 6.05 -12.92
C ILE A 228 -4.18 6.27 -14.33
N GLU A 229 -5.02 5.35 -14.78
CA GLU A 229 -5.70 5.41 -16.08
C GLU A 229 -7.21 5.24 -15.90
N PRO A 230 -8.05 5.80 -16.78
CA PRO A 230 -9.46 5.44 -16.83
C PRO A 230 -9.65 3.94 -17.00
N TYR A 231 -10.66 3.37 -16.32
CA TYR A 231 -10.96 1.94 -16.41
C TYR A 231 -11.25 1.53 -17.87
N HIS A 232 -12.11 2.27 -18.55
CA HIS A 232 -12.46 2.00 -19.94
C HIS A 232 -11.30 2.35 -20.90
N THR A 233 -10.81 1.33 -21.61
CA THR A 233 -9.68 1.46 -22.54
C THR A 233 -9.93 2.46 -23.67
N SER A 234 -11.18 2.61 -24.13
CA SER A 234 -11.54 3.47 -25.26
C SER A 234 -11.36 4.97 -24.99
N VAL A 235 -11.44 5.39 -23.73
CA VAL A 235 -11.34 6.81 -23.35
C VAL A 235 -9.95 7.19 -22.85
N ARG A 236 -9.00 6.24 -22.73
CA ARG A 236 -7.67 6.51 -22.15
C ARG A 236 -6.90 7.57 -22.94
N LEU A 237 -6.93 7.49 -24.26
CA LEU A 237 -6.25 8.46 -25.13
C LEU A 237 -6.88 9.86 -25.04
N GLU A 238 -8.21 9.93 -24.93
CA GLU A 238 -8.94 11.20 -24.85
C GLU A 238 -8.75 11.87 -23.48
N MET A 239 -8.70 11.07 -22.41
CA MET A 239 -8.56 11.53 -21.04
C MET A 239 -7.10 11.72 -20.61
N GLU A 240 -6.13 11.37 -21.45
CA GLU A 240 -4.71 11.53 -21.11
C GLU A 240 -4.38 12.99 -20.76
N GLY A 241 -3.75 13.20 -19.60
CA GLY A 241 -3.44 14.53 -19.11
C GLY A 241 -4.63 15.31 -18.52
N HIS A 242 -5.84 14.76 -18.46
CA HIS A 242 -6.94 15.34 -17.69
C HIS A 242 -6.74 15.07 -16.19
N PRO A 243 -7.22 15.95 -15.30
CA PRO A 243 -7.20 15.71 -13.85
C PRO A 243 -7.90 14.39 -13.49
N VAL A 244 -7.32 13.65 -12.55
CA VAL A 244 -7.94 12.46 -11.98
C VAL A 244 -9.09 12.91 -11.07
N LEU A 245 -10.30 12.50 -11.43
CA LEU A 245 -11.48 12.76 -10.61
C LEU A 245 -11.64 11.65 -9.56
N VAL A 246 -12.02 12.06 -8.36
CA VAL A 246 -12.30 11.16 -7.24
C VAL A 246 -13.58 10.37 -7.54
N ASP A 247 -13.65 9.15 -7.04
CA ASP A 247 -14.75 8.18 -7.21
C ASP A 247 -15.07 7.79 -8.65
N GLN A 248 -14.23 8.17 -9.61
CA GLN A 248 -14.31 7.67 -10.96
C GLN A 248 -13.64 6.30 -11.08
N PRO A 249 -14.16 5.41 -11.95
CA PRO A 249 -13.60 4.09 -12.18
C PRO A 249 -12.25 4.19 -12.88
N VAL A 250 -11.21 3.71 -12.22
CA VAL A 250 -9.82 3.75 -12.68
C VAL A 250 -9.16 2.36 -12.63
N VAL A 251 -8.05 2.23 -13.34
CA VAL A 251 -7.06 1.18 -13.11
C VAL A 251 -5.77 1.83 -12.62
N ILE A 252 -5.10 1.16 -11.68
CA ILE A 252 -3.79 1.57 -11.17
C ILE A 252 -2.77 0.60 -11.74
N ARG A 253 -1.99 1.05 -12.73
CA ARG A 253 -1.02 0.25 -13.47
C ARG A 253 0.37 0.48 -12.93
N HIS A 254 1.10 -0.60 -12.64
CA HIS A 254 2.50 -0.53 -12.28
C HIS A 254 3.37 -0.29 -13.53
N CYS A 255 4.25 0.71 -13.48
CA CYS A 255 5.02 1.16 -14.65
C CYS A 255 6.00 0.10 -15.16
N SER A 256 6.71 -0.56 -14.25
CA SER A 256 7.81 -1.50 -14.59
C SER A 256 7.27 -2.81 -15.17
N THR A 257 6.13 -3.30 -14.68
CA THR A 257 5.56 -4.59 -15.13
C THR A 257 4.44 -4.45 -16.15
N GLY A 258 3.82 -3.27 -16.27
CA GLY A 258 2.64 -3.03 -17.10
C GLY A 258 1.36 -3.68 -16.57
N HIS A 259 1.40 -4.33 -15.41
CA HIS A 259 0.22 -4.97 -14.80
C HIS A 259 -0.51 -4.03 -13.85
N CYS A 260 -1.80 -4.28 -13.65
CA CYS A 260 -2.62 -3.52 -12.70
C CYS A 260 -2.64 -4.19 -11.33
N ILE A 261 -2.73 -3.39 -10.27
CA ILE A 261 -3.05 -3.91 -8.93
C ILE A 261 -4.54 -4.27 -8.85
N GLY A 262 -4.86 -5.24 -7.99
CA GLY A 262 -6.23 -5.69 -7.78
C GLY A 262 -6.28 -6.99 -6.99
N THR A 263 -7.47 -7.57 -6.84
CA THR A 263 -7.66 -8.82 -6.09
C THR A 263 -7.17 -10.06 -6.83
N GLY A 264 -6.92 -9.95 -8.13
CA GLY A 264 -6.60 -11.06 -9.03
C GLY A 264 -7.83 -11.87 -9.45
N ASP A 265 -7.58 -12.90 -10.27
CA ASP A 265 -8.59 -13.85 -10.77
C ASP A 265 -9.11 -14.79 -9.68
N THR A 266 -8.25 -15.10 -8.71
CA THR A 266 -8.54 -15.96 -7.57
C THR A 266 -8.18 -15.24 -6.28
N PHE A 267 -9.10 -15.23 -5.32
CA PHE A 267 -8.84 -14.66 -4.00
C PHE A 267 -7.82 -15.52 -3.27
N LYS A 268 -6.69 -14.90 -2.92
CA LYS A 268 -5.67 -15.51 -2.08
C LYS A 268 -5.77 -14.88 -0.70
N PRO A 269 -5.87 -15.66 0.38
CA PRO A 269 -5.89 -15.08 1.72
C PRO A 269 -4.56 -14.40 2.03
N SER A 270 -4.62 -13.20 2.61
CA SER A 270 -3.46 -12.53 3.19
C SER A 270 -3.25 -13.05 4.61
N PRO A 271 -2.08 -13.61 4.96
CA PRO A 271 -1.84 -14.12 6.30
C PRO A 271 -1.61 -12.93 7.24
N THR A 272 -2.66 -12.60 8.00
CA THR A 272 -2.69 -11.55 9.03
C THR A 272 -3.34 -12.12 10.30
N ASP A 273 -3.05 -11.51 11.46
CA ASP A 273 -3.65 -11.84 12.76
C ASP A 273 -4.92 -11.03 13.07
N LEU A 274 -5.47 -10.36 12.06
CA LEU A 274 -6.63 -9.49 12.19
C LEU A 274 -7.91 -10.33 12.31
N GLU A 275 -8.90 -9.77 12.98
CA GLU A 275 -10.18 -10.44 13.21
C GLU A 275 -10.90 -10.78 11.90
N LYS A 276 -10.87 -9.86 10.92
CA LYS A 276 -11.47 -10.05 9.60
C LYS A 276 -10.44 -10.58 8.61
N PRO A 277 -10.75 -11.65 7.86
CA PRO A 277 -9.83 -12.19 6.86
C PRO A 277 -9.67 -11.22 5.70
N GLU A 278 -8.43 -11.09 5.23
CA GLU A 278 -8.07 -10.21 4.14
C GLU A 278 -7.67 -10.98 2.89
N VAL A 279 -7.78 -10.31 1.74
CA VAL A 279 -7.35 -10.83 0.45
C VAL A 279 -6.01 -10.20 0.07
N LEU A 280 -5.09 -10.97 -0.49
CA LEU A 280 -3.79 -10.46 -0.93
C LEU A 280 -3.96 -9.50 -2.11
N CYS A 281 -3.28 -8.34 -2.09
CA CYS A 281 -3.20 -7.46 -3.24
C CYS A 281 -2.21 -8.02 -4.28
N GLN A 282 -2.69 -8.25 -5.50
CA GLN A 282 -1.92 -8.85 -6.59
C GLN A 282 -1.64 -7.82 -7.69
N CYS A 283 -0.39 -7.78 -8.19
CA CYS A 283 -0.03 -7.03 -9.38
C CYS A 283 -0.14 -7.94 -10.61
N LYS A 284 -1.38 -8.14 -11.09
CA LYS A 284 -1.71 -9.00 -12.23
C LYS A 284 -2.97 -8.47 -12.92
N SER A 285 -2.84 -8.10 -14.18
CA SER A 285 -4.01 -7.72 -15.00
C SER A 285 -4.86 -8.96 -15.30
N VAL A 286 -6.12 -8.92 -14.88
CA VAL A 286 -7.16 -9.88 -15.26
C VAL A 286 -7.86 -9.30 -16.47
N LEU A 287 -7.80 -10.02 -17.59
CA LEU A 287 -8.37 -9.56 -18.85
C LEU A 287 -9.61 -10.37 -19.19
N ASN A 288 -10.62 -9.70 -19.71
CA ASN A 288 -11.80 -10.35 -20.27
C ASN A 288 -11.50 -10.95 -21.65
N GLN A 289 -12.52 -11.58 -22.26
CA GLN A 289 -12.43 -12.20 -23.59
C GLN A 289 -11.98 -11.24 -24.71
N TYR A 290 -12.13 -9.93 -24.52
CA TYR A 290 -11.73 -8.89 -25.47
C TYR A 290 -10.35 -8.28 -25.15
N LYS A 291 -9.56 -8.92 -24.27
CA LYS A 291 -8.24 -8.46 -23.82
C LYS A 291 -8.28 -7.07 -23.17
N ARG A 292 -9.40 -6.69 -22.54
CA ARG A 292 -9.53 -5.48 -21.73
C ARG A 292 -9.50 -5.84 -20.26
N GLU A 293 -8.99 -4.95 -19.42
CA GLU A 293 -9.04 -5.12 -17.98
C GLU A 293 -10.48 -5.39 -17.52
N ASP A 294 -10.60 -6.37 -16.64
CA ASP A 294 -11.87 -6.82 -16.10
C ASP A 294 -12.09 -6.29 -14.67
N VAL A 295 -13.25 -6.59 -14.12
CA VAL A 295 -13.74 -6.16 -12.81
C VAL A 295 -12.70 -6.29 -11.66
N PRO A 296 -11.87 -7.35 -11.55
CA PRO A 296 -10.85 -7.45 -10.50
C PRO A 296 -9.77 -6.35 -10.51
N ASN A 297 -9.62 -5.62 -11.63
CA ASN A 297 -8.70 -4.49 -11.73
C ASN A 297 -9.38 -3.13 -11.52
N LEU A 298 -10.71 -3.09 -11.47
CA LEU A 298 -11.48 -1.87 -11.28
C LEU A 298 -11.25 -1.33 -9.86
N CYS A 299 -10.76 -0.10 -9.78
CA CYS A 299 -10.61 0.62 -8.52
C CYS A 299 -11.30 1.99 -8.59
N THR A 300 -11.61 2.57 -7.44
CA THR A 300 -11.86 4.00 -7.27
C THR A 300 -10.87 4.56 -6.26
N ILE A 301 -10.49 5.82 -6.45
CA ILE A 301 -9.77 6.60 -5.46
C ILE A 301 -10.80 7.49 -4.79
N THR A 302 -10.97 7.34 -3.48
CA THR A 302 -12.06 7.96 -2.71
C THR A 302 -11.48 8.85 -1.62
N MET A 303 -12.15 9.97 -1.38
CA MET A 303 -11.82 10.97 -0.36
C MET A 303 -12.91 11.02 0.71
N GLY A 304 -12.79 11.92 1.69
CA GLY A 304 -13.88 12.17 2.63
C GLY A 304 -15.11 12.64 1.86
N HIS A 305 -16.22 11.95 2.04
CA HIS A 305 -17.53 12.46 1.62
C HIS A 305 -18.26 12.93 2.86
N ASP A 306 -18.78 14.14 2.80
CA ASP A 306 -19.93 14.51 3.60
C ASP A 306 -21.13 13.71 3.06
N GLU A 307 -21.70 12.89 3.95
CA GLU A 307 -22.98 12.19 3.82
C GLU A 307 -23.03 10.94 2.91
N ILE A 308 -23.12 9.80 3.58
CA ILE A 308 -23.84 8.62 3.08
C ILE A 308 -25.28 9.08 2.85
N ALA A 309 -25.66 9.33 1.60
CA ALA A 309 -27.07 9.38 1.25
C ALA A 309 -27.65 7.96 1.44
N ASP A 310 -28.53 7.84 2.43
CA ASP A 310 -29.36 6.67 2.73
C ASP A 310 -30.08 6.09 1.49
#